data_AF-A0A8T4GGD1-F1
#
_entry.id   AF-A0A8T4GGD1-F1
#
_cell.length_a   1.000
_cell.length_b   1.000
_cell.length_c   1.000
_cell.angle_alpha   90.00
_cell.angle_beta   90.00
_cell.angle_gamma   90.00
#
_symmetry.space_group_name_H-M   'P 1'
#
loop_
_entity.id
_entity.type
_entity.pdbx_description
1 polymer ?
#
loop_
_entity_poly.entity_id
_entity_poly.type
_entity_poly.pdbx_seq_one_letter_code
_entity_poly.pdbx_strand_id
1 'polypeptide(L)' 'MSTKGSATARVLKDGRVTVPEPVREQLSLSYGDIVQIDVKPLEGAE' A
#
# COMPACT_ATOMS: atom_id res chain seq x y z
N MET A 1 3.85 -2.66 16.71
CA MET A 1 3.47 -1.94 15.48
C MET A 1 4.41 -2.43 14.39
N SER A 2 3.91 -3.04 13.30
CA SER A 2 4.77 -3.67 12.29
C SER A 2 5.60 -2.62 11.56
N THR A 3 6.91 -2.64 11.83
CA THR A 3 7.92 -1.77 11.24
C THR A 3 8.72 -2.57 10.20
N LYS A 4 8.35 -2.42 8.91
CA LYS A 4 9.09 -2.90 7.72
C LYS A 4 8.42 -2.41 6.42
N GLY A 5 7.98 -1.15 6.36
CA GLY A 5 7.30 -0.59 5.17
C GLY A 5 5.99 -1.29 4.77
N SER A 6 5.43 -2.11 5.65
CA SER A 6 4.18 -2.83 5.44
C SER A 6 3.15 -2.35 6.45
N ALA A 7 1.99 -1.93 5.94
CA ALA A 7 0.88 -1.47 6.74
C ALA A 7 -0.43 -2.03 6.15
N THR A 8 -1.37 -2.36 7.03
CA THR A 8 -2.70 -2.77 6.59
C THR A 8 -3.47 -1.55 6.10
N ALA A 9 -4.05 -1.65 4.90
CA ALA A 9 -4.91 -0.63 4.34
C ALA A 9 -6.25 -1.23 3.95
N ARG A 10 -7.31 -0.44 4.05
CA ARG A 10 -8.64 -0.82 3.54
C ARG A 10 -8.69 -0.57 2.05
N VAL A 11 -9.25 -1.53 1.31
CA VAL A 11 -9.61 -1.33 -0.10
C VAL A 11 -10.91 -0.53 -0.16
N LEU A 12 -10.86 0.60 -0.86
CA LEU A 12 -11.99 1.49 -1.13
C LEU A 12 -12.69 1.06 -2.43
N LYS A 13 -13.74 1.80 -2.81
CA LYS A 13 -14.43 1.58 -4.09
C LYS A 13 -13.45 1.60 -5.27
N ASP A 14 -13.76 0.78 -6.27
CA ASP A 14 -13.00 0.66 -7.51
C ASP A 14 -11.54 0.21 -7.31
N GLY A 15 -11.27 -0.55 -6.23
CA GLY A 15 -9.94 -1.10 -5.96
C GLY A 15 -8.92 -0.06 -5.47
N ARG A 16 -9.37 1.15 -5.12
CA ARG A 16 -8.46 2.19 -4.59
C ARG A 16 -7.94 1.82 -3.22
N VAL A 17 -6.65 2.03 -2.98
CA VAL A 17 -6.03 1.81 -1.67
C VAL A 17 -5.30 3.07 -1.25
N THR A 18 -5.53 3.52 -0.01
CA THR A 18 -4.75 4.62 0.56
C THR A 18 -3.41 4.08 1.04
N VAL A 19 -2.31 4.58 0.48
CA VAL A 19 -0.96 4.31 1.00
C VAL A 19 -0.83 5.02 2.36
N PRO A 20 -0.67 4.30 3.48
CA PRO A 20 -0.61 4.91 4.81
C PRO A 20 0.56 5.88 4.96
N GLU A 21 0.40 6.91 5.79
CA GLU A 21 1.41 7.97 5.99
C GLU A 21 2.81 7.44 6.32
N PRO A 22 3.00 6.46 7.24
CA PRO A 22 4.33 5.94 7.54
C PRO A 22 5.01 5.28 6.33
N VAL A 23 4.22 4.67 5.43
CA VAL A 23 4.75 4.04 4.20
C VAL A 23 5.17 5.12 3.20
N ARG A 24 4.39 6.21 3.08
CA ARG A 24 4.75 7.34 2.20
C ARG A 24 6.03 8.03 2.66
N GLU A 25 6.16 8.30 3.95
CA GLU A 25 7.37 8.93 4.51
C GLU A 25 8.60 8.05 4.33
N GLN A 26 8.47 6.75 4.65
CA GLN A 26 9.59 5.81 4.53
C GLN A 26 10.06 5.67 3.07
N LEU A 27 9.13 5.71 2.10
CA LEU A 27 9.44 5.62 0.68
C LEU A 27 9.66 6.99 0.02
N SER A 28 9.58 8.09 0.79
CA SER A 28 9.71 9.48 0.31
C SER A 28 8.77 9.81 -0.86
N LEU A 29 7.56 9.25 -0.84
CA LEU A 29 6.55 9.44 -1.89
C LEU A 29 5.91 10.81 -1.82
N SER A 30 5.79 11.45 -2.97
CA SER A 30 5.19 12.76 -3.16
C SER A 30 4.05 12.72 -4.18
N TYR A 31 3.17 13.72 -4.13
CA TYR A 31 2.12 13.85 -5.13
C TYR A 31 2.73 14.08 -6.52
N GLY A 32 2.30 13.28 -7.49
CA GLY A 32 2.80 13.32 -8.87
C GLY A 32 3.80 12.21 -9.20
N ASP A 33 4.29 11.47 -8.20
CA ASP A 33 5.18 10.35 -8.42
C ASP A 33 4.47 9.21 -9.16
N ILE A 34 5.14 8.67 -10.17
CA ILE A 34 4.70 7.46 -10.87
C ILE A 34 5.36 6.27 -10.16
N VAL A 35 4.54 5.31 -9.75
CA VAL A 35 4.99 4.13 -8.99
C VAL A 35 4.57 2.84 -9.68
N GLN A 36 5.38 1.79 -9.50
CA GLN A 36 5.02 0.43 -9.89
C GLN A 36 4.50 -0.33 -8.65
N ILE A 37 3.42 -1.09 -8.81
CA ILE A 37 2.79 -1.86 -7.73
C ILE A 37 2.70 -3.32 -8.16
N ASP A 38 3.20 -4.22 -7.33
CA ASP A 38 3.03 -5.67 -7.51
C ASP A 38 1.96 -6.18 -6.55
N VAL A 39 0.81 -6.60 -7.10
CA VAL A 39 -0.30 -7.17 -6.32
C VAL A 39 -0.18 -8.70 -6.35
N LYS A 40 -0.07 -9.30 -5.16
CA LYS A 40 -0.06 -10.77 -5.00
C LYS A 40 -1.34 -11.21 -4.29
N PRO A 41 -2.10 -12.17 -4.86
CA PRO A 41 -3.17 -12.82 -4.13
C PRO A 41 -2.62 -13.43 -2.83
N LEU A 42 -3.40 -13.38 -1.75
CA LEU A 42 -3.12 -14.17 -0.57
C LEU A 42 -3.48 -15.63 -0.88
N GLU A 43 -2.53 -16.54 -0.68
CA GLU A 43 -2.79 -17.97 -0.80
C GLU A 43 -3.86 -18.39 0.22
N GLY A 44 -4.86 -19.15 -0.23
CA GLY A 44 -5.95 -19.67 0.61
C GLY A 44 -7.17 -18.75 0.78
N ALA A 45 -7.32 -17.70 -0.05
CA ALA A 45 -8.58 -16.98 -0.17
C ALA A 45 -9.58 -17.76 -1.05
N GLU A 46 -10.13 -18.86 -0.52
CA GLU A 46 -11.35 -19.52 -1.02
C GLU A 46 -12.58 -19.08 -0.23
#